data_AF-X1K297-F1
#
_entry.id   AF-X1K297-F1
#
_cell.length_a   1.000
_cell.length_b   1.000
_cell.length_c   1.000
_cell.angle_alpha   90.00
_cell.angle_beta   90.00
_cell.angle_gamma   90.00
#
_symmetry.space_group_name_H-M   'P 1'
#
loop_
_entity.id
_entity.type
_entity.pdbx_description
1 polymer ?
#
loop_
_entity_poly.entity_id
_entity_poly.type
_entity_poly.pdbx_seq_one_letter_code
_entity_poly.pdbx_strand_id
1 'polypeptide(L)' 'MKQNKGKFVVCFLIIVILLVLLFPFFVTLSTAFKPLKEVYASPPHWIPYRLWWRNFSDVWTNTLWRSILSIALLLPQG' A
#
# COMPACT_ATOMS: atom_id res chain seq x y z
N MET A 1 5.00 -43.45 -5.85
CA MET A 1 4.82 -41.96 -5.89
C MET A 1 5.60 -41.27 -4.76
N LYS A 2 6.95 -41.37 -4.74
CA LYS A 2 7.78 -41.00 -3.57
C LYS A 2 8.61 -39.71 -3.77
N GLN A 3 8.12 -38.68 -4.49
CA GLN A 3 8.98 -37.51 -4.81
C GLN A 3 8.34 -36.11 -4.78
N ASN A 4 7.14 -35.90 -4.23
CA ASN A 4 6.48 -34.58 -4.32
C ASN A 4 6.31 -33.83 -2.99
N LYS A 5 6.51 -34.48 -1.83
CA LYS A 5 6.28 -33.84 -0.53
C LYS A 5 7.30 -32.71 -0.24
N GLY A 6 8.58 -32.90 -0.57
CA GLY A 6 9.61 -31.87 -0.37
C GLY A 6 9.36 -30.62 -1.20
N LYS A 7 8.99 -30.78 -2.48
CA LYS A 7 8.63 -29.66 -3.37
C LYS A 7 7.40 -28.89 -2.86
N PHE A 8 6.41 -29.61 -2.33
CA PHE A 8 5.22 -28.99 -1.75
C PHE A 8 5.57 -28.14 -0.52
N VAL A 9 6.41 -28.66 0.39
CA VAL A 9 6.88 -27.92 1.57
C VAL A 9 7.64 -26.66 1.17
N VAL A 10 8.55 -26.76 0.19
CA VAL A 10 9.30 -25.60 -0.31
C VAL A 10 8.38 -24.56 -0.94
N CYS A 11 7.42 -24.96 -1.79
CA CYS A 11 6.44 -24.04 -2.36
C CYS A 11 5.62 -23.34 -1.27
N PHE A 12 5.15 -24.10 -0.27
CA PHE A 12 4.38 -23.55 0.84
C PHE A 12 5.19 -22.52 1.63
N LEU A 13 6.44 -22.82 1.96
CA LEU A 13 7.33 -21.90 2.66
C LEU A 13 7.60 -20.63 1.85
N ILE A 14 7.81 -20.75 0.55
CA ILE A 14 7.99 -19.59 -0.35
C ILE A 14 6.74 -18.70 -0.33
N ILE A 15 5.55 -19.28 -0.40
CA ILE A 15 4.29 -18.51 -0.34
C ILE A 15 4.17 -17.78 1.00
N VAL A 16 4.47 -18.44 2.12
CA VAL A 16 4.43 -17.81 3.45
C VAL A 16 5.42 -16.64 3.52
N ILE A 17 6.66 -16.84 3.08
CA ILE A 17 7.68 -15.78 3.03
C ILE A 17 7.20 -14.62 2.16
N LEU A 18 6.63 -14.91 0.99
CA LEU A 18 6.10 -13.89 0.10
C LEU A 18 4.97 -13.08 0.75
N LEU A 19 4.04 -13.73 1.46
CA LEU A 19 2.97 -13.05 2.19
C LEU A 19 3.52 -12.12 3.28
N VAL A 20 4.55 -12.55 4.01
CA VAL A 20 5.23 -11.72 5.01
C VAL A 20 5.91 -10.52 4.36
N LEU A 21 6.58 -10.71 3.23
CA LEU A 21 7.22 -9.63 2.48
C LEU A 21 6.20 -8.65 1.88
N LEU A 22 5.01 -9.13 1.49
CA LEU A 22 3.93 -8.30 0.95
C LEU A 22 3.12 -7.58 2.03
N PHE A 23 3.16 -8.06 3.28
CA PHE A 23 2.44 -7.47 4.39
C PHE A 23 2.65 -5.95 4.56
N PRO A 24 3.89 -5.39 4.55
CA PRO A 24 4.07 -3.94 4.66
C PRO A 24 3.42 -3.16 3.51
N PHE A 25 3.41 -3.71 2.30
CA PHE A 25 2.72 -3.11 1.15
C PHE A 25 1.20 -3.14 1.33
N PHE A 26 0.66 -4.24 1.86
CA PHE A 26 -0.75 -4.34 2.20
C PHE A 26 -1.17 -3.28 3.23
N VAL A 27 -0.38 -3.09 4.30
CA VAL A 27 -0.64 -2.05 5.31
C VAL A 27 -0.57 -0.66 4.70
N THR A 28 0.38 -0.41 3.80
CA THR A 28 0.53 0.88 3.10
C THR A 28 -0.68 1.18 2.22
N LEU A 29 -1.11 0.20 1.42
CA LEU A 29 -2.28 0.33 0.54
C LEU A 29 -3.55 0.57 1.36
N SER A 30 -3.75 -0.22 2.42
CA SER A 30 -4.85 -0.04 3.35
C SER A 30 -4.88 1.38 3.93
N THR A 31 -3.71 1.90 4.33
CA THR A 31 -3.58 3.25 4.91
C THR A 31 -3.90 4.33 3.89
N ALA A 32 -3.52 4.16 2.62
CA ALA A 32 -3.87 5.09 1.55
C ALA A 32 -5.39 5.19 1.35
N PHE A 33 -6.14 4.10 1.60
CA PHE A 33 -7.60 4.07 1.53
C PHE A 33 -8.33 4.45 2.83
N LYS A 34 -7.62 4.73 3.92
CA LYS A 34 -8.24 5.16 5.20
C LYS A 34 -8.40 6.67 5.25
N PRO A 35 -9.51 7.19 5.80
CA PRO A 35 -9.57 8.60 6.17
C PRO A 35 -8.57 8.90 7.31
N LEU A 36 -7.99 10.10 7.35
CA LEU A 36 -6.97 10.50 8.34
C LEU A 36 -7.36 10.15 9.79
N LYS A 37 -8.63 10.34 10.17
CA LYS A 37 -9.12 10.00 11.51
C LYS A 37 -8.98 8.51 11.86
N GLU A 38 -9.10 7.62 10.87
CA GLU A 38 -9.00 6.17 11.05
C GLU A 38 -7.54 5.71 11.10
N VAL A 39 -6.63 6.43 10.44
CA VAL A 39 -5.18 6.18 10.50
C VAL A 39 -4.64 6.40 11.92
N TYR A 40 -5.11 7.44 12.60
CA TYR A 40 -4.70 7.77 13.98
C TYR A 40 -5.61 7.17 15.06
N ALA A 41 -6.56 6.29 14.69
CA ALA A 41 -7.46 5.67 15.65
C ALA A 41 -6.72 4.65 16.53
N SER A 42 -7.09 4.62 17.81
CA SER A 42 -6.66 3.60 18.77
C SER A 42 -7.86 2.73 19.14
N PRO A 43 -7.86 1.40 18.90
CA PRO A 43 -6.74 0.58 18.42
C PRO A 43 -6.50 0.69 16.90
N PRO A 44 -5.24 0.48 16.44
CA PRO A 44 -4.93 0.45 15.01
C PRO A 44 -5.57 -0.79 14.35
N HIS A 45 -6.26 -0.57 13.24
CA HIS A 45 -6.90 -1.63 12.45
C HIS A 45 -6.24 -1.72 11.07
N TRP A 46 -6.06 -2.93 10.53
CA TRP A 46 -5.38 -3.12 9.25
C TRP A 46 -6.28 -2.98 8.03
N ILE A 47 -7.60 -3.02 8.17
CA ILE A 47 -8.56 -2.92 7.06
C ILE A 47 -9.45 -1.70 7.30
N PRO A 48 -9.56 -0.75 6.36
CA PRO A 48 -10.40 0.44 6.54
C PRO A 48 -11.86 0.07 6.78
N TYR A 49 -12.54 0.77 7.69
CA TYR A 49 -13.98 0.63 7.83
C TYR A 49 -14.73 1.34 6.71
N ARG A 50 -14.17 2.45 6.21
CA ARG A 50 -14.69 3.20 5.06
C ARG A 50 -13.59 3.37 4.02
N LEU A 51 -13.86 2.88 2.81
CA LEU A 51 -12.98 3.11 1.66
C LEU A 51 -13.02 4.59 1.25
N TRP A 52 -11.90 5.28 1.39
CA TRP A 52 -11.80 6.72 1.21
C TRP A 52 -10.94 7.07 -0.02
N TRP A 53 -11.53 6.95 -1.20
CA TRP A 53 -10.89 7.28 -2.49
C TRP A 53 -10.47 8.75 -2.62
N ARG A 54 -11.06 9.62 -1.80
CA ARG A 54 -10.82 11.06 -1.84
C ARG A 54 -9.37 11.44 -1.52
N ASN A 55 -8.65 10.60 -0.76
CA ASN A 55 -7.21 10.80 -0.54
C ASN A 55 -6.42 10.85 -1.85
N PHE A 56 -6.83 10.08 -2.86
CA PHE A 56 -6.19 10.11 -4.18
C PHE A 56 -6.58 11.38 -4.95
N SER A 57 -7.86 11.76 -5.02
CA SER A 57 -8.24 13.01 -5.72
C SER A 57 -7.64 14.26 -5.06
N ASP A 58 -7.54 14.28 -3.73
CA ASP A 58 -7.04 15.41 -2.97
C ASP A 58 -5.53 15.62 -3.21
N VAL A 59 -4.75 14.55 -3.36
CA VAL A 59 -3.31 14.66 -3.67
C VAL A 59 -3.09 15.33 -5.03
N TRP A 60 -3.89 15.02 -6.06
CA TRP A 60 -3.70 15.60 -7.40
C TRP A 60 -4.13 17.07 -7.48
N THR A 61 -5.08 17.47 -6.64
CA THR A 61 -5.54 18.86 -6.53
C THR A 61 -4.69 19.70 -5.57
N ASN A 62 -3.84 19.05 -4.77
CA ASN A 62 -2.95 19.73 -3.84
C ASN A 62 -1.85 20.52 -4.58
N THR A 63 -1.77 21.83 -4.31
CA THR A 63 -0.82 22.75 -4.95
C THR A 63 0.64 22.35 -4.68
N LEU A 64 0.96 21.81 -3.49
CA LEU A 64 2.30 21.34 -3.17
C LEU A 64 2.67 20.11 -3.99
N TRP A 65 1.74 19.17 -4.15
CA TRP A 65 1.97 17.98 -4.97
C TRP A 65 2.20 18.33 -6.44
N ARG A 66 1.41 19.26 -6.99
CA ARG A 66 1.64 19.80 -8.35
C ARG A 66 3.04 20.40 -8.49
N SER A 67 3.50 21.15 -7.48
CA SER A 67 4.85 21.71 -7.47
C SER A 67 5.93 20.63 -7.42
N ILE A 68 5.80 19.64 -6.53
CA ILE A 68 6.75 18.51 -6.44
C ILE A 68 6.81 17.74 -7.76
N LEU A 69 5.65 17.45 -8.38
CA LEU A 69 5.59 16.77 -9.67
C LEU A 69 6.27 17.57 -10.78
N SER A 70 6.06 18.89 -10.82
CA SER A 70 6.68 19.75 -11.82
C SER A 70 8.21 19.80 -11.68
N ILE A 71 8.74 19.79 -10.45
CA ILE A 71 10.18 19.72 -10.18
C ILE A 71 10.72 18.34 -10.57
N ALA A 72 10.03 17.26 -10.16
CA ALA A 72 10.43 15.89 -10.46
C ALA A 72 10.48 15.61 -11.97
N LEU A 73 9.58 16.22 -12.75
CA LEU A 73 9.53 16.11 -14.20
C LEU A 73 10.32 17.21 -14.92
N LEU A 74 10.97 18.11 -14.18
CA LEU A 74 11.68 19.30 -14.70
C LEU A 74 10.85 20.09 -15.72
N LEU A 75 9.53 20.13 -15.54
CA LEU A 75 8.66 20.87 -16.45
C LEU A 75 8.87 22.37 -16.21
N PRO A 76 9.11 23.16 -17.28
CA PRO A 76 9.21 24.61 -17.16
C PRO A 76 7.85 25.16 -16.69
N GLN A 77 7.90 26.02 -15.67
CA GLN A 77 6.74 26.74 -15.16
C GLN A 77 6.43 27.91 -16.11
N GLY A 78 5.98 27.59 -17.32
CA GLY A 78 5.59 28.55 -18.36
C GLY A 78 4.10 28.80 -18.37
#